data_AF-A0A1F5ESR9-F1
#
_entry.id   AF-A0A1F5ESR9-F1
#
_cell.length_a   1.000
_cell.length_b   1.000
_cell.length_c   1.000
_cell.angle_alpha   90.00
_cell.angle_beta   90.00
_cell.angle_gamma   90.00
#
_symmetry.space_group_name_H-M   'P 1'
#
loop_
_entity.id
_entity.type
_entity.pdbx_description
1 polymer ?
#
loop_
_entity_poly.entity_id
_entity_poly.type
_entity_poly.pdbx_seq_one_letter_code
_entity_poly.pdbx_strand_id
1 'polypeptide(L)'
;MSDLDYLNFSTDLKRIALWLADGNEPLADKFIEINKRKFENDNRVVGKKKVGEWLRRVSEYKARGWKSAEDALTLSVLLKNRFTL
;
A
#
# COMPACT_ATOMS: atom_id res chain seq x y z
N MET A 1 -11.48 10.74 3.89
CA MET A 1 -10.99 10.16 2.61
C MET A 1 -12.14 9.56 1.85
N SER A 2 -12.21 9.88 0.56
CA SER A 2 -13.22 9.42 -0.41
C SER A 2 -12.89 8.05 -0.98
N ASP A 3 -13.85 7.37 -1.61
CA ASP A 3 -13.60 6.08 -2.28
C ASP A 3 -12.61 6.22 -3.45
N LEU A 4 -12.65 7.36 -4.15
CA LEU A 4 -11.67 7.71 -5.18
C LEU A 4 -10.24 7.76 -4.61
N ASP A 5 -10.06 8.26 -3.38
CA ASP A 5 -8.75 8.23 -2.72
C ASP A 5 -8.23 6.80 -2.53
N TYR A 6 -9.11 5.86 -2.16
CA TYR A 6 -8.72 4.44 -1.98
C TYR A 6 -8.48 3.71 -3.30
N LEU A 7 -9.22 4.05 -4.36
CA LEU A 7 -8.97 3.51 -5.70
C LEU A 7 -7.61 3.96 -6.25
N ASN A 8 -7.28 5.24 -6.07
CA ASN A 8 -5.96 5.78 -6.41
C ASN A 8 -4.86 5.12 -5.57
N PHE A 9 -5.09 4.98 -4.26
CA PHE A 9 -4.14 4.31 -3.37
C PHE A 9 -3.92 2.84 -3.75
N SER A 10 -4.99 2.10 -4.08
CA SER A 10 -4.89 0.73 -4.61
C SER A 10 -4.00 0.66 -5.85
N THR A 11 -4.14 1.63 -6.77
CA THR A 11 -3.32 1.68 -7.99
C THR A 11 -1.85 1.96 -7.66
N ASP A 12 -1.58 2.88 -6.73
CA ASP A 12 -0.22 3.17 -6.27
C ASP A 12 0.42 1.96 -5.59
N LEU A 13 -0.32 1.20 -4.80
CA LEU A 13 0.16 -0.03 -4.17
C LEU A 13 0.56 -1.10 -5.18
N LYS A 14 -0.12 -1.19 -6.33
CA LYS A 14 0.31 -2.08 -7.42
C LYS A 14 1.64 -1.63 -8.02
N ARG A 15 1.84 -0.32 -8.21
CA ARG A 15 3.11 0.25 -8.68
C ARG A 15 4.23 -0.01 -7.68
N ILE A 16 3.98 0.24 -6.39
CA ILE A 16 4.91 -0.05 -5.30
C ILE A 16 5.29 -1.53 -5.31
N ALA A 17 4.31 -2.45 -5.40
CA ALA A 17 4.57 -3.88 -5.44
C ALA A 17 5.49 -4.26 -6.61
N LEU A 18 5.22 -3.74 -7.81
CA LEU A 18 6.06 -3.96 -9.00
C LEU A 18 7.47 -3.43 -8.78
N TRP A 19 7.62 -2.17 -8.36
CA TRP A 19 8.94 -1.57 -8.18
C TRP A 19 9.77 -2.25 -7.09
N LEU A 20 9.15 -2.66 -5.99
CA LEU A 20 9.85 -3.43 -4.95
C LEU A 20 10.28 -4.81 -5.46
N ALA A 21 9.47 -5.47 -6.30
CA ALA A 21 9.83 -6.75 -6.90
C ALA A 21 10.98 -6.63 -7.92
N ASP A 22 11.01 -5.53 -8.67
CA ASP A 22 12.03 -5.25 -9.69
C ASP A 22 13.31 -4.60 -9.12
N GLY A 23 13.38 -4.33 -7.82
CA GLY A 23 14.52 -3.64 -7.19
C GLY A 23 14.59 -2.13 -7.43
N ASN A 24 13.52 -1.51 -7.94
CA ASN A 24 13.38 -0.07 -8.17
C ASN A 24 12.96 0.68 -6.90
N GLU A 25 13.72 0.51 -5.82
CA GLU A 25 13.40 1.05 -4.48
C GLU A 25 13.16 2.57 -4.43
N PRO A 26 13.91 3.44 -5.16
CA PRO A 26 13.69 4.89 -5.11
C PRO A 26 12.29 5.33 -5.58
N LEU A 27 11.71 4.63 -6.57
CA LEU A 27 10.35 4.92 -7.05
C LEU A 27 9.30 4.44 -6.04
N ALA A 28 9.53 3.25 -5.45
CA ALA A 28 8.67 2.74 -4.38
C ALA A 28 8.68 3.68 -3.17
N ASP A 29 9.85 4.16 -2.72
CA ASP A 29 10.00 5.07 -1.58
C ASP A 29 9.14 6.32 -1.73
N LYS A 30 9.21 6.97 -2.90
CA LYS A 30 8.45 8.20 -3.15
C LYS A 30 6.94 7.98 -2.98
N PHE A 31 6.41 6.88 -3.52
CA PHE A 31 4.98 6.58 -3.43
C PHE A 31 4.57 6.07 -2.05
N ILE A 32 5.43 5.33 -1.36
CA ILE A 32 5.20 4.92 0.03
C ILE A 32 5.09 6.16 0.91
N GLU A 33 6.00 7.12 0.76
CA GLU A 33 6.00 8.36 1.55
C GLU A 33 4.72 9.17 1.35
N ILE A 34 4.32 9.40 0.08
CA ILE A 34 3.08 10.09 -0.26
C ILE A 34 1.88 9.42 0.41
N ASN A 35 1.79 8.09 0.30
CA ASN A 35 0.67 7.35 0.85
C ASN A 35 0.71 7.27 2.38
N LYS A 36 1.89 7.23 3.03
CA LYS A 36 2.01 7.29 4.49
C LYS A 36 1.42 8.56 5.05
N ARG A 37 1.82 9.72 4.51
CA ARG A 37 1.29 11.02 4.93
C ARG A 37 -0.24 11.09 4.86
N LYS A 38 -0.84 10.38 3.89
CA LYS A 38 -2.28 10.39 3.66
C LYS A 38 -3.05 9.34 4.45
N PHE A 39 -2.50 8.13 4.62
CA PHE A 39 -3.23 6.95 5.09
C PHE A 39 -2.67 6.30 6.38
N GLU A 40 -1.53 6.76 6.94
CA GLU A 40 -0.95 6.07 8.10
C GLU A 40 -1.86 6.07 9.34
N ASN A 41 -2.63 7.14 9.52
CA ASN A 41 -3.56 7.31 10.65
C ASN A 41 -4.98 6.80 10.32
N ASP A 42 -5.14 6.14 9.18
CA ASP A 42 -6.44 5.58 8.79
C ASP A 42 -6.76 4.32 9.59
N ASN A 43 -7.84 4.41 10.37
CA ASN A 43 -8.35 3.34 11.22
C ASN A 43 -9.29 2.37 10.50
N ARG A 44 -9.58 2.57 9.20
CA ARG A 44 -10.39 1.61 8.46
C ARG A 44 -9.72 0.24 8.41
N VAL A 45 -10.50 -0.79 8.70
CA VAL A 45 -10.04 -2.18 8.67
C VAL A 45 -10.27 -2.75 7.28
N VAL A 46 -9.24 -3.33 6.67
CA VAL A 46 -9.32 -4.05 5.39
C VAL A 46 -8.67 -5.43 5.50
N GLY A 47 -9.41 -6.45 5.09
CA GLY A 47 -9.09 -7.83 5.45
C GLY A 47 -9.11 -8.02 6.97
N LYS A 48 -7.94 -8.20 7.58
CA LYS A 48 -7.77 -8.44 9.03
C LYS A 48 -7.01 -7.35 9.77
N LYS A 49 -6.61 -6.25 9.11
CA LYS A 49 -5.77 -5.20 9.72
C LYS A 49 -6.26 -3.81 9.34
N LYS A 50 -5.83 -2.80 10.08
CA LYS A 50 -6.04 -1.40 9.71
C LYS A 50 -5.21 -1.04 8.47
N VAL A 51 -5.70 -0.09 7.68
CA VAL A 51 -4.96 0.44 6.52
C VAL A 51 -3.57 0.95 6.93
N GLY A 52 -3.46 1.70 8.03
CA GLY A 52 -2.17 2.17 8.55
C GLY A 52 -1.20 1.04 8.90
N GLU A 53 -1.69 -0.07 9.47
CA GLU A 53 -0.87 -1.24 9.80
C GLU A 53 -0.35 -1.96 8.56
N TRP A 54 -1.20 -2.10 7.53
CA TRP A 54 -0.76 -2.63 6.24
C TRP A 54 0.30 -1.73 5.60
N LEU A 55 0.10 -0.41 5.65
CA LEU A 55 1.05 0.53 5.05
C LEU A 55 2.39 0.56 5.79
N ARG A 56 2.38 0.44 7.13
CA ARG A 56 3.61 0.27 7.92
C ARG A 56 4.41 -0.94 7.42
N ARG A 57 3.75 -2.08 7.24
CA ARG A 57 4.33 -3.32 6.73
C ARG A 57 4.96 -3.15 5.34
N VAL A 58 4.32 -2.40 4.45
CA VAL A 58 4.87 -2.07 3.13
C VAL A 58 6.12 -1.18 3.27
N SER A 59 6.09 -0.20 4.18
CA SER A 59 7.21 0.74 4.37
C SER A 59 8.48 0.12 4.97
N GLU A 60 8.38 -1.07 5.55
CA GLU A 60 9.50 -1.82 6.13
C GLU A 60 10.25 -2.68 5.10
N TYR A 61 10.11 -2.39 3.80
CA TYR A 61 10.66 -3.23 2.74
C TYR A 61 12.18 -3.42 2.81
N LYS A 62 12.95 -2.45 3.32
CA LYS A 62 14.40 -2.61 3.52
C LYS A 62 14.74 -3.74 4.51
N ALA A 63 13.87 -3.98 5.50
CA ALA A 63 14.04 -5.04 6.48
C ALA A 63 13.33 -6.35 6.08
N ARG A 64 12.31 -6.27 5.21
CA ARG A 64 11.40 -7.39 4.91
C ARG A 64 11.50 -7.91 3.48
N GLY A 65 12.21 -7.22 2.61
CA GLY A 65 12.41 -7.55 1.19
C GLY A 65 11.09 -7.79 0.45
N TRP A 66 11.05 -8.89 -0.29
CA TRP A 66 9.92 -9.32 -1.12
C TRP A 66 8.57 -9.38 -0.38
N LYS A 67 8.56 -9.66 0.93
CA LYS A 67 7.31 -9.70 1.72
C LYS A 67 6.58 -8.36 1.74
N SER A 68 7.29 -7.24 1.60
CA SER A 68 6.66 -5.92 1.52
C SER A 68 6.04 -5.65 0.15
N ALA A 69 6.58 -6.23 -0.92
CA ALA A 69 5.94 -6.22 -2.24
C ALA A 69 4.62 -7.02 -2.22
N GLU A 70 4.63 -8.20 -1.60
CA GLU A 70 3.41 -9.01 -1.42
C GLU A 70 2.36 -8.30 -0.56
N ASP A 71 2.79 -7.66 0.54
CA ASP A 71 1.89 -6.89 1.39
C ASP A 71 1.25 -5.72 0.62
N ALA A 72 2.02 -5.04 -0.25
CA ALA A 72 1.51 -3.96 -1.08
C ALA A 72 0.48 -4.47 -2.10
N LEU A 73 0.80 -5.57 -2.79
CA LEU A 73 -0.12 -6.19 -3.74
C LEU A 73 -1.41 -6.66 -3.06
N THR A 74 -1.28 -7.33 -1.91
CA THR A 74 -2.43 -7.80 -1.12
C THR A 74 -3.32 -6.64 -0.69
N LEU A 75 -2.73 -5.57 -0.16
CA LEU A 75 -3.49 -4.38 0.23
C LEU A 75 -4.21 -3.76 -0.97
N SER A 76 -3.58 -3.71 -2.15
CA SER A 76 -4.22 -3.18 -3.36
C SER A 76 -5.50 -3.94 -3.72
N VAL A 77 -5.48 -5.27 -3.63
CA VAL A 77 -6.63 -6.13 -3.94
C VAL A 77 -7.73 -5.93 -2.91
N LEU A 78 -7.38 -5.88 -1.62
CA LEU A 78 -8.34 -5.66 -0.55
C LEU A 78 -9.04 -4.30 -0.66
N LEU A 79 -8.28 -3.25 -0.99
CA LEU A 79 -8.83 -1.91 -1.20
C LEU A 79 -9.73 -1.88 -2.43
N LYS A 80 -9.27 -2.43 -3.57
CA LYS A 80 -10.09 -2.50 -4.78
C LYS A 80 -11.42 -3.21 -4.51
N ASN A 81 -11.38 -4.40 -3.91
CA ASN A 81 -12.60 -5.19 -3.65
C ASN A 81 -13.59 -4.49 -2.69
N ARG A 82 -13.12 -3.56 -1.86
CA ARG A 82 -13.97 -2.85 -0.90
C ARG A 82 -14.55 -1.54 -1.44
N PHE A 83 -13.85 -0.86 -2.35
CA PHE A 83 -14.19 0.49 -2.80
C PHE A 83 -14.51 0.57 -4.30
N THR A 84 -14.68 -0.57 -4.97
CA THR A 84 -15.28 -0.60 -6.31
C THR A 84 -16.80 -0.68 -6.14
N LEU A 85 -17.52 0.29 -6.75
CA LEU A 85 -18.98 0.29 -6.87
C LEU A 85 -19.46 -0.89 -7.72
#